data_AF-A0A2G9G0D6-F1
#
_entry.id   AF-A0A2G9G0D6-F1
#
_cell.length_a   1.000
_cell.length_b   1.000
_cell.length_c   1.000
_cell.angle_alpha   90.00
_cell.angle_beta   90.00
_cell.angle_gamma   90.00
#
_symmetry.space_group_name_H-M   'P 1'
#
loop_
_entity.id
_entity.type
_entity.pdbx_description
1 polymer ?
#
loop_
_entity_poly.entity_id
_entity_poly.type
_entity_poly.pdbx_seq_one_letter_code
_entity_poly.pdbx_strand_id
1 'polypeptide(L)'
;MEAHLVHESDDNRIAVIGIIYKIGCPDSFLSMIQPDLQAIADTHDIEKIVGIIDPKLIKFGSIKYYRYIGSLTVPPCTQNIVWTVLKKVRTVAQDQVLLIRKAVDDAAEANARPVQPLNERWIYLYKPKHHQLTEIGYA
;
A
#
# COMPACT_ATOMS: atom_id res chain seq x y z
N MET A 1 -2.86 7.99 -5.13
CA MET A 1 -2.70 6.53 -5.35
C MET A 1 -2.52 5.88 -3.99
N GLU A 2 -3.00 4.66 -3.82
CA GLU A 2 -2.79 3.84 -2.62
C GLU A 2 -2.31 2.45 -3.05
N ALA A 3 -1.37 1.86 -2.31
CA ALA A 3 -0.95 0.48 -2.49
C ALA A 3 -1.39 -0.35 -1.28
N HIS A 4 -1.90 -1.56 -1.53
CA HIS A 4 -2.33 -2.52 -0.51
C HIS A 4 -1.42 -3.75 -0.55
N LEU A 5 -0.72 -4.03 0.55
CA LEU A 5 0.00 -5.28 0.73
C LEU A 5 -0.91 -6.20 1.55
N VAL A 6 -1.45 -7.22 0.89
CA VAL A 6 -2.40 -8.17 1.46
C VAL A 6 -1.65 -9.38 1.99
N HIS A 7 -1.93 -9.76 3.24
CA HIS A 7 -1.33 -10.89 3.92
C HIS A 7 -2.42 -11.81 4.44
N GLU A 8 -2.14 -13.11 4.44
CA GLU A 8 -3.02 -14.15 4.94
C GLU A 8 -2.22 -15.05 5.89
N SER A 9 -2.81 -15.41 7.03
CA SER A 9 -2.24 -16.39 7.96
C SER A 9 -2.72 -17.81 7.65
N ASP A 10 -2.08 -18.81 8.25
CA ASP A 10 -2.43 -20.23 8.08
C ASP A 10 -3.88 -20.59 8.48
N ASP A 11 -4.57 -19.71 9.20
CA ASP A 11 -5.98 -19.82 9.56
C ASP A 11 -6.89 -18.86 8.78
N ASN A 12 -6.47 -18.45 7.58
CA ASN A 12 -7.20 -17.64 6.62
C ASN A 12 -7.63 -16.26 7.15
N ARG A 13 -6.91 -15.71 8.12
CA ARG A 13 -7.13 -14.33 8.60
C ARG A 13 -6.31 -13.36 7.77
N ILE A 14 -6.96 -12.26 7.36
CA ILE A 14 -6.36 -11.30 6.43
C ILE A 14 -5.92 -10.03 7.17
N ALA A 15 -4.71 -9.58 6.88
CA ALA A 15 -4.19 -8.27 7.27
C ALA A 15 -3.72 -7.48 6.05
N VAL A 16 -4.10 -6.21 5.98
CA VAL A 16 -3.72 -5.32 4.88
C VAL A 16 -2.86 -4.17 5.39
N ILE A 17 -1.75 -3.91 4.71
CA ILE A 17 -0.94 -2.70 4.92
C ILE A 17 -1.23 -1.72 3.79
N GLY A 18 -1.77 -0.56 4.13
CA GLY A 18 -2.06 0.53 3.20
C GLY A 18 -0.94 1.57 3.17
N ILE A 19 -0.47 1.90 1.96
CA ILE A 19 0.53 2.93 1.70
C ILE A 19 -0.11 4.03 0.86
N ILE A 20 -0.20 5.24 1.40
CA ILE A 20 -0.78 6.40 0.72
C ILE A 20 0.33 7.18 -0.01
N TYR A 21 0.07 7.57 -1.25
CA TYR A 21 0.99 8.34 -2.09
C TYR A 21 0.40 9.69 -2.50
N LYS A 22 1.26 10.70 -2.55
CA LYS A 22 1.03 11.97 -3.25
C LYS A 22 1.95 12.07 -4.47
N ILE A 23 1.58 12.91 -5.45
CA ILE A 23 2.45 13.19 -6.59
C ILE A 23 3.75 13.86 -6.12
N GLY A 24 4.88 13.41 -6.67
CA GLY A 24 6.22 13.89 -6.32
C GLY A 24 7.30 13.07 -7.01
N CYS A 25 8.41 12.81 -6.30
CA CYS A 25 9.50 11.99 -6.83
C CYS A 25 9.04 10.55 -7.13
N PRO A 26 9.64 9.88 -8.14
CA PRO A 26 9.35 8.49 -8.45
C PRO A 26 9.50 7.56 -7.25
N ASP A 27 8.59 6.59 -7.13
CA ASP A 27 8.77 5.50 -6.18
C ASP A 27 9.70 4.44 -6.78
N SER A 28 10.75 4.10 -6.04
CA SER A 28 11.81 3.20 -6.52
C SER A 28 11.32 1.78 -6.77
N PHE A 29 10.31 1.31 -6.03
CA PHE A 29 9.75 -0.01 -6.26
C PHE A 29 8.97 -0.04 -7.58
N LEU A 30 8.17 0.99 -7.84
CA LEU A 30 7.44 1.11 -9.10
C LEU A 30 8.37 1.26 -10.32
N SER A 31 9.48 1.98 -10.17
CA SER A 31 10.49 2.06 -11.24
C SER A 31 11.11 0.70 -11.58
N MET A 32 11.25 -0.18 -10.59
CA MET A 32 11.80 -1.53 -10.79
C MET A 32 10.87 -2.40 -11.64
N ILE A 33 9.56 -2.35 -11.35
CA ILE A 33 8.55 -3.17 -12.05
C ILE A 33 7.96 -2.48 -13.28
N GLN A 34 8.41 -1.26 -13.60
CA GLN A 34 7.92 -0.48 -14.72
C GLN A 34 7.97 -1.21 -16.08
N PRO A 35 9.04 -1.94 -16.44
CA PRO A 35 9.08 -2.68 -17.72
C PRO A 35 7.99 -3.76 -17.81
N ASP A 36 7.63 -4.37 -16.68
CA ASP A 36 6.60 -5.41 -16.63
C ASP A 36 5.21 -4.80 -16.70
N LEU A 37 4.98 -3.68 -16.01
CA LEU A 37 3.74 -2.89 -16.13
C LEU A 37 3.51 -2.40 -17.56
N GLN A 38 4.56 -1.96 -18.26
CA GLN A 38 4.46 -1.52 -19.66
C GLN A 38 4.07 -2.67 -20.58
N ALA A 39 4.67 -3.85 -20.39
CA ALA A 39 4.32 -5.02 -21.19
C ALA A 39 2.84 -5.40 -21.02
N ILE A 40 2.31 -5.39 -19.80
CA ILE A 40 0.90 -5.69 -19.53
C ILE A 40 -0.01 -4.58 -20.06
N ALA A 41 0.39 -3.30 -19.96
CA ALA A 41 -0.39 -2.18 -20.47
C ALA A 41 -0.56 -2.15 -22.00
N ASP A 42 0.29 -2.87 -22.72
CA ASP A 42 0.26 -2.92 -24.19
C ASP A 42 -0.45 -4.20 -24.71
N THR A 43 -0.73 -5.17 -23.83
CA THR A 43 -1.40 -6.43 -24.17
C THR A 43 -2.43 -6.80 -23.11
N HIS A 44 -3.71 -6.82 -23.49
CA HIS A 44 -4.82 -7.14 -22.59
C HIS A 44 -4.83 -8.63 -22.23
N ASP A 45 -5.26 -8.94 -21.01
CA ASP A 45 -5.45 -10.31 -20.47
C ASP A 45 -4.21 -11.22 -20.52
N ILE A 46 -3.01 -10.65 -20.37
CA ILE A 46 -1.79 -11.45 -20.22
C ILE A 46 -1.35 -11.55 -18.76
N GLU A 47 -0.92 -12.74 -18.37
CA GLU A 47 -0.08 -12.92 -17.20
C GLU A 47 1.38 -12.90 -17.63
N LYS A 48 2.22 -12.15 -16.90
CA LYS A 48 3.66 -12.10 -17.14
C LYS A 48 4.39 -12.56 -15.89
N ILE A 49 5.36 -13.45 -16.08
CA ILE A 49 6.31 -13.81 -15.03
C ILE A 49 7.17 -12.59 -14.74
N VAL A 50 6.90 -11.94 -13.60
CA VAL A 50 7.81 -10.98 -13.00
C VAL A 50 8.87 -11.80 -12.26
N GLY A 51 10.14 -11.48 -12.44
CA GLY A 51 11.25 -12.20 -11.82
C GLY A 51 11.22 -12.15 -10.28
N ILE A 52 12.37 -12.38 -9.64
CA ILE A 52 12.45 -12.32 -8.17
C ILE A 52 12.25 -10.86 -7.72
N ILE A 53 11.17 -10.61 -6.98
CA ILE A 53 10.90 -9.33 -6.33
C ILE A 53 11.19 -9.47 -4.84
N ASP A 54 12.05 -8.62 -4.28
CA ASP A 54 12.23 -8.51 -2.83
C ASP A 54 11.25 -7.47 -2.25
N PRO A 55 10.23 -7.88 -1.47
CA PRO A 55 9.26 -6.95 -0.88
C PRO A 55 9.90 -5.94 0.08
N LYS A 56 11.11 -6.19 0.61
CA LYS A 56 11.84 -5.24 1.47
C LYS A 56 12.22 -3.96 0.75
N LEU A 57 12.20 -3.98 -0.59
CA LEU A 57 12.43 -2.79 -1.42
C LEU A 57 11.27 -1.80 -1.36
N ILE A 58 10.09 -2.22 -0.87
CA ILE A 58 8.95 -1.33 -0.63
C ILE A 58 9.24 -0.48 0.61
N LYS A 59 9.42 0.82 0.41
CA LYS A 59 9.79 1.76 1.48
C LYS A 59 8.55 2.25 2.23
N PHE A 60 8.38 1.82 3.47
CA PHE A 60 7.35 2.34 4.37
C PHE A 60 7.71 3.73 4.92
N GLY A 61 9.00 3.97 5.16
CA GLY A 61 9.55 5.27 5.55
C GLY A 61 9.13 5.81 6.92
N SER A 62 8.25 5.12 7.65
CA SER A 62 7.81 5.43 9.02
C SER A 62 7.15 4.19 9.62
N ILE A 63 7.32 4.02 10.94
CA ILE A 63 6.64 2.98 11.73
C ILE A 63 5.37 3.49 12.42
N LYS A 64 4.98 4.76 12.23
CA LYS A 64 3.69 5.31 12.70
C LYS A 64 2.57 4.88 11.75
N TYR A 65 1.48 4.34 12.26
CA TYR A 65 0.34 3.86 11.46
C TYR A 65 -0.99 3.96 12.21
N TYR A 66 -2.07 3.97 11.46
CA TYR A 66 -3.43 3.77 11.96
C TYR A 66 -3.80 2.29 11.85
N ARG A 67 -4.50 1.75 12.85
CA ARG A 67 -4.95 0.37 12.91
C ARG A 67 -6.45 0.31 13.20
N TYR A 68 -7.20 -0.43 12.38
CA TYR A 68 -8.63 -0.64 12.57
C TYR A 68 -9.09 -1.97 11.96
N ILE A 69 -10.28 -2.42 12.33
CA ILE A 69 -10.95 -3.57 11.69
C ILE A 69 -11.88 -3.06 10.59
N GLY A 70 -11.73 -3.60 9.38
CA GLY A 70 -12.47 -3.17 8.20
C GLY A 70 -12.88 -4.33 7.30
N SER A 71 -13.00 -4.03 6.02
CA SER A 71 -13.32 -5.00 4.98
C SER A 71 -12.33 -4.93 3.84
N LEU A 72 -12.39 -5.87 2.91
CA LEU A 72 -11.82 -5.70 1.58
C LEU A 72 -12.47 -4.51 0.87
N THR A 73 -11.71 -3.85 0.01
CA THR A 73 -12.18 -2.71 -0.81
C THR A 73 -12.74 -3.15 -2.17
N VAL A 74 -12.72 -4.46 -2.44
CA VAL A 74 -13.26 -5.10 -3.64
C VAL A 74 -14.33 -6.13 -3.25
N PRO A 75 -15.33 -6.42 -4.10
CA PRO A 75 -16.28 -7.51 -3.88
C PRO A 75 -15.57 -8.84 -3.56
N PRO A 76 -16.07 -9.67 -2.64
CA PRO A 76 -17.36 -9.57 -1.94
C PRO A 76 -17.33 -8.68 -0.67
N CYS A 77 -16.33 -7.79 -0.53
CA CYS A 77 -16.20 -6.87 0.61
C CYS A 77 -16.13 -7.59 1.96
N THR A 78 -15.45 -8.74 2.01
CA THR A 78 -15.26 -9.55 3.23
C THR A 78 -14.81 -8.71 4.41
N GLN A 79 -15.47 -8.85 5.56
CA GLN A 79 -15.21 -8.09 6.78
C GLN A 79 -14.13 -8.74 7.67
N ASN A 80 -13.89 -8.16 8.85
CA ASN A 80 -12.91 -8.63 9.83
C ASN A 80 -11.45 -8.60 9.34
N ILE A 81 -11.15 -7.67 8.43
CA ILE A 81 -9.80 -7.44 7.90
C ILE A 81 -9.04 -6.50 8.83
N VAL A 82 -7.83 -6.88 9.23
CA VAL A 82 -6.96 -6.02 10.04
C VAL A 82 -6.26 -5.01 9.14
N TRP A 83 -6.66 -3.74 9.20
CA TRP A 83 -6.08 -2.68 8.38
C TRP A 83 -4.97 -1.93 9.11
N THR A 84 -3.82 -1.78 8.46
CA THR A 84 -2.68 -0.99 8.93
C THR A 84 -2.35 0.08 7.90
N VAL A 85 -2.80 1.32 8.10
CA VAL A 85 -2.54 2.41 7.16
C VAL A 85 -1.35 3.22 7.65
N LEU A 86 -0.26 3.23 6.88
CA LEU A 86 0.94 3.98 7.23
C LEU A 86 0.63 5.48 7.30
N LYS A 87 1.06 6.15 8.37
CA LYS A 87 0.81 7.58 8.56
C LYS A 87 1.64 8.45 7.60
N LYS A 88 2.80 7.97 7.17
CA LYS A 88 3.67 8.73 6.26
C LYS A 88 3.18 8.59 4.83
N VAL A 89 2.86 9.73 4.22
CA VAL A 89 2.53 9.81 2.80
C VAL A 89 3.81 9.71 1.98
N ARG A 90 3.86 8.73 1.09
CA ARG A 90 4.95 8.47 0.14
C ARG A 90 4.78 9.34 -1.11
N THR A 91 5.80 9.37 -1.96
CA THR A 91 5.74 10.06 -3.25
C THR A 91 5.71 9.05 -4.38
N VAL A 92 5.00 9.38 -5.44
CA VAL A 92 4.97 8.65 -6.70
C VAL A 92 5.04 9.66 -7.84
N ALA A 93 5.72 9.32 -8.94
CA ALA A 93 5.73 10.19 -10.10
C ALA A 93 4.44 10.05 -10.90
N GLN A 94 4.04 11.13 -11.59
CA GLN A 94 2.77 11.20 -12.32
C GLN A 94 2.70 10.15 -13.44
N ASP A 95 3.81 9.95 -14.16
CA ASP A 95 3.97 8.95 -15.21
C ASP A 95 3.79 7.51 -14.69
N GLN A 96 4.30 7.20 -13.50
CA GLN A 96 4.09 5.89 -12.85
C GLN A 96 2.60 5.63 -12.57
N VAL A 97 1.86 6.66 -12.12
CA VAL A 97 0.41 6.54 -11.89
C VAL A 97 -0.33 6.33 -13.20
N LEU A 98 0.03 7.05 -14.26
CA LEU A 98 -0.57 6.91 -15.59
C LEU A 98 -0.30 5.52 -16.19
N LEU A 99 0.90 4.97 -15.99
CA LEU A 99 1.24 3.63 -16.46
C LEU A 99 0.38 2.57 -15.77
N ILE A 100 0.24 2.64 -14.44
CA ILE A 100 -0.62 1.71 -13.70
C ILE A 100 -2.08 1.85 -14.16
N ARG A 101 -2.54 3.08 -14.40
CA ARG A 101 -3.89 3.33 -14.94
C ARG A 101 -4.09 2.72 -16.32
N LYS A 102 -3.08 2.77 -17.19
CA LYS A 102 -3.12 2.13 -18.51
C LYS A 102 -3.12 0.60 -18.40
N ALA A 103 -2.36 0.06 -17.45
CA ALA A 103 -2.27 -1.39 -17.23
C ALA A 103 -3.53 -2.01 -16.63
N VAL A 104 -4.34 -1.21 -15.93
CA VAL A 104 -5.62 -1.64 -15.36
C VAL A 104 -6.72 -1.27 -16.35
N ASP A 105 -7.05 -2.18 -17.27
CA ASP A 105 -8.23 -2.06 -18.13
C ASP A 105 -9.45 -2.71 -17.45
N ASP A 106 -9.95 -2.08 -16.39
CA ASP A 106 -11.14 -2.52 -15.65
C ASP A 106 -12.42 -1.80 -16.08
N ALA A 107 -12.36 -1.06 -17.21
CA ALA A 107 -13.39 -0.16 -17.71
C ALA A 107 -13.91 0.88 -16.67
N ALA A 108 -13.22 1.05 -15.54
CA ALA A 108 -13.62 1.96 -14.49
C ALA A 108 -12.87 3.29 -14.60
N GLU A 109 -13.58 4.41 -14.61
CA GLU A 109 -12.96 5.74 -14.54
C GLU A 109 -12.11 5.91 -13.27
N ALA A 110 -12.51 5.24 -12.18
CA ALA A 110 -11.77 5.15 -10.94
C ALA A 110 -11.99 3.79 -10.27
N ASN A 111 -10.90 3.15 -9.86
CA ASN A 111 -10.90 1.89 -9.12
C ASN A 111 -10.82 2.09 -7.58
N ALA A 112 -11.25 3.27 -7.10
CA ALA A 112 -11.25 3.59 -5.67
C ALA A 112 -12.66 3.48 -5.12
N ARG A 113 -12.88 2.53 -4.20
CA ARG A 113 -14.14 2.43 -3.44
C ARG A 113 -14.36 3.72 -2.62
N PRO A 114 -15.57 4.31 -2.62
CA PRO A 114 -15.87 5.50 -1.81
C PRO A 114 -15.63 5.26 -0.32
N VAL A 115 -15.34 6.33 0.42
CA VAL A 115 -15.22 6.28 1.88
C VAL A 115 -16.50 5.74 2.49
N GLN A 116 -16.37 4.77 3.39
CA GLN A 116 -17.49 4.14 4.06
C GLN A 116 -17.67 4.75 5.47
N PRO A 117 -18.90 4.75 6.01
CA PRO A 117 -19.14 5.22 7.38
C PRO A 117 -18.24 4.56 8.40
N LEU A 118 -17.80 5.33 9.40
CA LEU A 118 -16.98 4.80 10.49
C LEU A 118 -17.79 3.84 11.37
N ASN A 119 -19.07 4.14 11.58
CA ASN A 119 -19.93 3.52 12.57
C ASN A 119 -19.24 3.57 13.96
N GLU A 120 -19.39 2.52 14.76
CA GLU A 120 -18.83 2.45 16.12
C GLU A 120 -17.42 1.86 16.18
N ARG A 121 -16.70 1.85 15.05
CA ARG A 121 -15.36 1.25 14.96
C ARG A 121 -14.29 2.17 15.55
N TRP A 122 -13.44 1.61 16.39
CA TRP A 122 -12.24 2.28 16.91
C TRP A 122 -11.12 2.33 15.86
N ILE A 123 -10.46 3.49 15.78
CA ILE A 123 -9.21 3.66 15.03
C ILE A 123 -8.10 3.95 16.02
N TYR A 124 -7.11 3.08 16.07
CA TYR A 124 -5.94 3.23 16.92
C TYR A 124 -4.81 3.89 16.15
N LEU A 125 -4.10 4.82 16.78
CA LEU A 125 -2.89 5.42 16.21
C LEU A 125 -1.67 4.92 16.99
N TYR A 126 -0.82 4.14 16.33
CA TYR A 126 0.46 3.74 16.89
C TYR A 126 1.53 4.83 16.66
N LYS A 127 2.20 5.21 17.75
CA LYS A 127 3.36 6.10 17.75
C LYS A 127 4.49 5.44 18.56
N PRO A 128 5.70 5.29 18.01
CA PRO A 128 6.85 4.84 18.78
C PRO A 128 7.13 5.82 19.92
N LYS A 129 7.49 5.32 21.10
CA LYS A 129 8.05 6.16 22.16
C LYS A 129 9.40 6.68 21.68
N HIS A 130 9.64 7.98 21.82
CA HIS A 130 11.00 8.49 21.68
C HIS A 130 11.82 7.91 22.83
N HIS A 131 12.81 7.05 22.52
CA HIS A 131 13.90 6.84 23.47
C HIS A 131 14.64 8.18 23.54
N GLN A 132 14.65 8.83 24.72
CA GLN A 132 15.64 9.86 24.99
C GLN A 132 17.00 9.18 24.84
N LEU A 133 17.84 9.71 23.97
CA LEU A 133 19.24 9.29 23.90
C LEU A 133 19.84 9.63 25.26
N THR A 134 20.13 8.62 26.07
CA THR A 134 20.91 8.80 27.29
C THR A 134 22.29 9.25 26.84
N GLU A 135 22.67 10.50 27.09
CA GLU A 135 24.04 10.95 26.94
C GLU A 135 24.91 10.08 27.87
N ILE A 136 25.70 9.20 27.27
CA ILE A 136 26.77 8.50 27.98
C ILE A 136 27.92 9.50 27.99
N GLY A 137 28.04 10.26 29.09
CA GLY A 137 29.15 11.18 29.30
C GLY A 137 30.48 10.41 29.30
N TYR A 138 31.49 10.96 28.62
CA TYR A 138 32.85 10.44 28.67
C TYR A 138 33.48 10.77 30.03
N ALA A 139 34.15 9.78 30.62
CA ALA A 139 35.08 9.93 31.74
C ALA A 139 36.50 10.21 31.22
#